data_AF-A0A087SAW3-F1
#
_entry.id   AF-A0A087SAW3-F1
#
_cell.length_a   1.000
_cell.length_b   1.000
_cell.length_c   1.000
_cell.angle_alpha   90.00
_cell.angle_beta   90.00
_cell.angle_gamma   90.00
#
_symmetry.space_group_name_H-M   'P 1'
#
loop_
_entity.id
_entity.type
_entity.pdbx_description
1 polymer ?
#
loop_
_entity_poly.entity_id
_entity_poly.type
_entity_poly.pdbx_seq_one_letter_code
_entity_poly.pdbx_strand_id
1 'polypeptide(L)'
;MTPASVHGRSPERTLLDRASHAEIWASSSTLRPRGSGRRGILRRMLRREGTTPPPPPPPPPPPLPPSHPPRSLSTPALAEAGARNGAGGQGARKRSRWDAAVAEPGRRSSPAARVPTALPGPEFFSAGMPQRDTSTWDEPDADFGEYVSGVVACRLGKYLQPGHPNRLSLQAAAKLHDKLTDQVRKKEEEAYAERQETGLFKAIDREKIDARIKEFVRDSIHRMVLAGATAG
;
A
#
# COMPACT_ATOMS: atom_id res chain seq x y z
N MET A 1 8.18 35.05 -54.18
CA MET A 1 7.65 33.88 -53.44
C MET A 1 8.24 33.93 -52.04
N THR A 2 7.44 34.34 -51.06
CA THR A 2 7.84 34.62 -49.67
C THR A 2 7.42 33.47 -48.75
N PRO A 3 8.26 33.02 -47.80
CA PRO A 3 7.89 31.99 -46.83
C PRO A 3 7.05 32.59 -45.70
N ALA A 4 5.96 31.91 -45.33
CA ALA A 4 5.06 32.34 -44.26
C ALA A 4 5.24 31.49 -42.98
N SER A 5 5.62 32.20 -41.92
CA SER A 5 5.12 32.10 -40.54
C SER A 5 5.32 30.81 -39.74
N VAL A 6 6.45 30.78 -39.03
CA VAL A 6 6.65 30.08 -37.75
C VAL A 6 5.80 30.77 -36.66
N HIS A 7 4.79 30.08 -36.13
CA HIS A 7 4.13 30.48 -34.89
C HIS A 7 4.78 29.80 -33.70
N GLY A 8 5.53 30.57 -32.91
CA GLY A 8 6.04 30.16 -31.61
C GLY A 8 4.89 30.00 -30.62
N ARG A 9 4.76 28.80 -30.03
CA ARG A 9 3.98 28.58 -28.81
C ARG A 9 4.92 28.67 -27.61
N SER A 10 4.69 29.69 -26.80
CA SER A 10 5.41 29.98 -25.57
C SER A 10 4.94 29.07 -24.42
N PRO A 11 5.82 28.32 -23.72
CA PRO A 11 5.45 27.47 -22.59
C PRO A 11 5.81 28.13 -21.24
N GLU A 12 5.11 29.19 -20.84
CA GLU A 12 5.43 29.95 -19.61
C GLU A 12 4.23 30.08 -18.63
N ARG A 13 3.33 29.09 -18.57
CA ARG A 13 2.21 29.12 -17.61
C ARG A 13 1.86 27.75 -17.03
N THR A 14 2.73 27.18 -16.19
CA THR A 14 2.34 26.08 -15.30
C THR A 14 3.23 25.93 -14.05
N LEU A 15 3.65 27.02 -13.41
CA LEU A 15 4.57 26.98 -12.26
C LEU A 15 4.02 27.52 -10.92
N LEU A 16 2.70 27.75 -10.79
CA LEU A 16 2.13 28.23 -9.51
C LEU A 16 1.06 27.36 -8.84
N ASP A 17 0.73 26.18 -9.36
CA ASP A 17 -0.27 25.28 -8.74
C ASP A 17 0.34 24.01 -8.13
N ARG A 18 1.57 24.08 -7.60
CA ARG A 18 2.27 22.91 -7.01
C ARG A 18 2.63 23.08 -5.53
N ALA A 19 2.34 24.23 -4.93
CA ALA A 19 2.69 24.53 -3.53
C ALA A 19 1.62 24.12 -2.50
N SER A 20 0.36 23.88 -2.89
CA SER A 20 -0.74 23.61 -1.93
C SER A 20 -1.00 22.12 -1.67
N HIS A 21 -0.14 21.22 -2.16
CA HIS A 21 -0.33 19.76 -2.06
C HIS A 21 0.55 19.10 -0.98
N ALA A 22 1.44 19.86 -0.33
CA ALA A 22 2.49 19.37 0.56
C ALA A 22 2.10 19.24 2.05
N GLU A 23 1.09 19.96 2.55
CA GLU A 23 0.85 20.01 4.01
C GLU A 23 0.10 18.81 4.63
N ILE A 24 -0.39 17.85 3.83
CA ILE A 24 -1.20 16.73 4.36
C ILE A 24 -0.38 15.44 4.56
N TRP A 25 0.82 15.33 3.98
CA TRP A 25 1.63 14.10 4.06
C TRP A 25 2.56 14.05 5.28
N ALA A 26 2.92 15.20 5.86
CA ALA A 26 3.70 15.26 7.10
C ALA A 26 2.90 14.85 8.36
N SER A 27 1.56 14.93 8.31
CA SER A 27 0.70 14.88 9.51
C SER A 27 0.19 13.49 9.93
N SER A 28 0.66 12.40 9.32
CA SER A 28 0.32 11.03 9.80
C SER A 28 1.49 10.30 10.50
N SER A 29 2.61 10.98 10.78
CA SER A 29 3.76 10.38 11.47
C SER A 29 3.87 10.71 12.96
N THR A 30 2.97 11.50 13.54
CA THR A 30 2.92 11.76 14.99
C THR A 30 2.14 10.69 15.75
N LEU A 31 2.45 9.42 15.48
CA LEU A 31 2.12 8.34 16.43
C LEU A 31 3.20 8.34 17.51
N ARG A 32 2.77 8.80 18.68
CA ARG A 32 3.47 8.90 19.95
C ARG A 32 4.53 7.80 20.15
N PRO A 33 5.75 8.14 20.62
CA PRO A 33 6.70 7.14 21.11
C PRO A 33 6.11 6.49 22.37
N ARG A 34 5.57 5.28 22.23
CA ARG A 34 5.17 4.47 23.37
C ARG A 34 6.42 3.83 23.95
N GLY A 35 6.98 4.50 24.97
CA GLY A 35 7.63 3.89 26.12
C GLY A 35 8.81 2.98 25.84
N SER A 36 9.99 3.57 26.00
CA SER A 36 11.22 2.97 26.49
C SER A 36 11.03 1.83 27.51
N GLY A 37 10.99 0.60 27.01
CA GLY A 37 11.20 -0.61 27.79
C GLY A 37 12.65 -1.10 27.70
N ARG A 38 13.58 -0.33 28.26
CA ARG A 38 14.94 -0.79 28.61
C ARG A 38 14.82 -2.09 29.45
N ARG A 39 15.34 -3.22 28.95
CA ARG A 39 16.01 -4.33 29.68
C ARG A 39 16.05 -5.59 28.80
N GLY A 40 17.25 -6.12 28.54
CA GLY A 40 17.39 -7.45 27.95
C GLY A 40 18.65 -7.73 27.13
N ILE A 41 19.70 -6.92 27.23
CA ILE A 41 21.04 -7.29 26.74
C ILE A 41 21.70 -8.09 27.87
N LEU A 42 22.37 -9.20 27.51
CA LEU A 42 23.00 -10.25 28.36
C LEU A 42 22.15 -11.52 28.48
N ARG A 43 22.14 -12.35 27.44
CA ARG A 43 22.04 -13.83 27.53
C ARG A 43 22.12 -14.48 26.14
N ARG A 44 23.33 -14.57 25.57
CA ARG A 44 23.60 -15.57 24.52
C ARG A 44 25.08 -15.88 24.36
N MET A 45 25.71 -16.37 25.43
CA MET A 45 26.89 -17.21 25.30
C MET A 45 26.68 -18.41 26.23
N LEU A 46 26.98 -19.61 25.71
CA LEU A 46 26.78 -20.96 26.29
C LEU A 46 25.41 -21.65 26.04
N ARG A 47 25.32 -22.42 24.95
CA ARG A 47 24.51 -23.64 24.82
C ARG A 47 25.11 -24.41 23.63
N ARG A 48 26.18 -25.21 23.80
CA ARG A 48 26.26 -26.55 24.41
C ARG A 48 25.02 -27.41 24.10
N GLU A 49 25.32 -28.51 23.44
CA GLU A 49 24.42 -29.57 22.99
C GLU A 49 23.48 -29.99 24.13
N GLY A 50 22.18 -29.94 23.85
CA GLY A 50 21.15 -30.19 24.85
C GLY A 50 19.86 -30.53 24.16
N THR A 51 19.46 -31.80 24.31
CA THR A 51 18.15 -32.34 23.96
C THR A 51 17.06 -31.36 24.35
N THR A 52 16.37 -30.78 23.37
CA THR A 52 15.27 -29.85 23.61
C THR A 52 14.16 -30.59 24.35
N PRO A 53 13.82 -30.22 25.60
CA PRO A 53 12.70 -30.86 26.29
C PRO A 53 11.42 -30.62 25.48
N PRO A 54 10.48 -31.58 25.49
CA PRO A 54 9.19 -31.40 24.83
C PRO A 54 8.51 -30.13 25.35
N PRO A 55 7.81 -29.38 24.47
CA PRO A 55 7.13 -28.16 24.88
C PRO A 55 6.14 -28.47 26.01
N PRO A 56 5.96 -27.56 26.98
CA PRO A 56 4.97 -27.74 28.04
C PRO A 56 3.56 -27.88 27.43
N PRO A 57 2.66 -28.65 28.08
CA PRO A 57 1.28 -28.76 27.63
C PRO A 57 0.62 -27.37 27.60
N PRO A 58 -0.30 -27.12 26.64
CA PRO A 58 -1.02 -25.85 26.59
C PRO A 58 -1.82 -25.65 27.89
N PRO A 59 -1.91 -24.41 28.39
CA PRO A 59 -2.74 -24.11 29.55
C PRO A 59 -4.21 -24.45 29.29
N PRO A 60 -4.97 -24.88 30.31
CA PRO A 60 -6.40 -25.13 30.16
C PRO A 60 -7.12 -23.86 29.70
N PRO A 61 -8.17 -23.97 28.87
CA PRO A 61 -8.95 -22.83 28.45
C PRO A 61 -9.59 -22.14 29.67
N PRO A 62 -9.68 -20.81 29.69
CA PRO A 62 -10.37 -20.08 30.75
C PRO A 62 -11.86 -20.49 30.79
N PRO A 63 -12.50 -20.46 31.98
CA PRO A 63 -13.93 -20.72 32.10
C PRO A 63 -14.72 -19.73 31.25
N LEU A 64 -15.73 -20.24 30.54
CA LEU A 64 -16.65 -19.42 29.76
C LEU A 64 -17.40 -18.46 30.70
N PRO A 65 -17.57 -17.18 30.31
CA PRO A 65 -18.36 -16.24 31.10
C PRO A 65 -19.82 -16.71 31.17
N PRO A 66 -20.53 -16.45 32.29
CA PRO A 66 -21.94 -16.80 32.43
C PRO A 66 -22.77 -16.12 31.34
N SER A 67 -23.62 -16.89 30.67
CA SER A 67 -24.55 -16.39 29.66
C SER A 67 -25.53 -15.40 30.30
N HIS A 68 -25.35 -14.10 30.05
CA HIS A 68 -26.31 -13.10 30.49
C HIS A 68 -27.63 -13.27 29.70
N PRO A 69 -28.80 -13.19 30.36
CA PRO A 69 -30.07 -13.21 29.67
C PRO A 69 -30.19 -11.97 28.76
N PRO A 70 -30.94 -12.08 27.64
CA PRO A 70 -31.14 -10.97 26.71
C PRO A 70 -31.80 -9.80 27.45
N ARG A 71 -31.09 -8.68 27.53
CA ARG A 71 -31.66 -7.41 27.97
C ARG A 71 -32.68 -6.96 26.92
N SER A 72 -33.96 -7.07 27.25
CA SER A 72 -35.04 -6.47 26.48
C SER A 72 -34.79 -4.96 26.34
N LEU A 73 -34.65 -4.51 25.10
CA LEU A 73 -34.53 -3.11 24.72
C LEU A 73 -35.89 -2.43 24.87
N SER A 74 -36.14 -1.83 26.03
CA SER A 74 -37.18 -0.80 26.16
C SER A 74 -36.68 0.46 25.47
N THR A 75 -37.30 0.81 24.34
CA THR A 75 -37.20 2.12 23.68
C THR A 75 -37.86 3.20 24.53
N PRO A 76 -37.14 4.21 25.03
CA PRO A 76 -37.77 5.44 25.49
C PRO A 76 -38.04 6.36 24.30
N ALA A 77 -39.30 6.76 24.20
CA ALA A 77 -39.79 7.76 23.28
C ALA A 77 -39.23 9.16 23.59
N LEU A 78 -38.96 9.89 22.51
CA LEU A 78 -39.28 11.31 22.31
C LEU A 78 -39.05 12.28 23.49
N ALA A 79 -37.94 13.01 23.43
CA ALA A 79 -37.84 14.35 24.02
C ALA A 79 -37.00 15.24 23.10
N GLU A 80 -37.74 16.06 22.37
CA GLU A 80 -37.30 17.28 21.70
C GLU A 80 -36.80 18.30 22.75
N ALA A 81 -35.64 18.91 22.46
CA ALA A 81 -35.28 20.31 22.74
C ALA A 81 -33.80 20.48 23.15
N GLY A 82 -33.11 21.33 22.39
CA GLY A 82 -32.29 22.35 23.00
C GLY A 82 -30.80 22.07 23.14
N ALA A 83 -30.05 22.79 22.29
CA ALA A 83 -28.87 23.54 22.68
C ALA A 83 -27.49 22.87 22.67
N ARG A 84 -26.68 23.44 21.76
CA ARG A 84 -25.31 23.94 21.94
C ARG A 84 -24.14 23.01 21.62
N ASN A 85 -23.38 23.49 20.65
CA ASN A 85 -21.91 23.45 20.60
C ASN A 85 -21.27 22.05 20.58
N GLY A 86 -21.51 21.32 19.50
CA GLY A 86 -20.59 20.27 19.05
C GLY A 86 -19.97 20.73 17.75
N ALA A 87 -18.73 21.21 17.79
CA ALA A 87 -17.91 21.45 16.62
C ALA A 87 -17.97 20.21 15.72
N GLY A 88 -18.68 20.34 14.60
CA GLY A 88 -18.72 19.36 13.53
C GLY A 88 -17.35 19.33 12.88
N GLY A 89 -16.42 18.64 13.54
CA GLY A 89 -15.26 18.06 12.89
C GLY A 89 -15.83 17.08 11.87
N GLN A 90 -16.09 17.59 10.67
CA GLN A 90 -16.26 16.79 9.48
C GLN A 90 -15.09 15.83 9.53
N GLY A 91 -15.36 14.58 9.88
CA GLY A 91 -14.45 13.48 9.71
C GLY A 91 -14.17 13.48 8.23
N ALA A 92 -13.10 14.19 7.85
CA ALA A 92 -12.43 14.10 6.59
C ALA A 92 -12.10 12.63 6.49
N ARG A 93 -13.05 11.89 5.91
CA ARG A 93 -12.86 10.53 5.47
C ARG A 93 -11.54 10.62 4.74
N LYS A 94 -10.48 10.08 5.34
CA LYS A 94 -9.19 9.82 4.70
C LYS A 94 -9.51 8.83 3.59
N ARG A 95 -10.18 9.31 2.55
CA ARG A 95 -10.26 8.70 1.25
C ARG A 95 -8.81 8.76 0.81
N SER A 96 -8.09 7.68 1.14
CA SER A 96 -7.10 7.05 0.29
C SER A 96 -6.91 7.87 -0.97
N ARG A 97 -6.02 8.88 -0.90
CA ARG A 97 -5.73 9.84 -1.99
C ARG A 97 -4.87 9.13 -3.05
N TRP A 98 -5.33 7.95 -3.46
CA TRP A 98 -4.73 7.10 -4.46
C TRP A 98 -5.41 7.32 -5.82
N ASP A 99 -6.57 7.98 -5.86
CA ASP A 99 -7.40 8.15 -7.05
C ASP A 99 -7.13 9.45 -7.85
N ALA A 100 -6.25 10.35 -7.37
CA ALA A 100 -6.00 11.64 -8.01
C ALA A 100 -4.58 11.73 -8.58
N ALA A 101 -4.34 11.05 -9.70
CA ALA A 101 -3.42 11.44 -10.78
C ALA A 101 -3.09 10.22 -11.63
N VAL A 102 -3.70 10.08 -12.82
CA VAL A 102 -2.97 10.05 -14.10
C VAL A 102 -3.97 10.45 -15.20
N ALA A 103 -4.01 11.74 -15.54
CA ALA A 103 -4.39 12.13 -16.89
C ALA A 103 -3.22 11.74 -17.79
N GLU A 104 -3.47 10.85 -18.74
CA GLU A 104 -2.51 10.25 -19.66
C GLU A 104 -1.80 11.34 -20.50
N PRO A 105 -0.50 11.63 -20.29
CA PRO A 105 0.24 12.50 -21.19
C PRO A 105 0.91 11.62 -22.25
N GLY A 106 0.41 11.75 -23.49
CA GLY A 106 1.16 11.63 -24.73
C GLY A 106 2.21 10.51 -24.83
N ARG A 107 1.82 9.44 -25.51
CA ARG A 107 2.70 8.40 -26.09
C ARG A 107 3.95 9.03 -26.72
N ARG A 108 5.09 8.96 -26.03
CA ARG A 108 6.42 9.03 -26.66
C ARG A 108 6.86 7.61 -26.98
N SER A 109 7.11 7.36 -28.25
CA SER A 109 7.66 6.12 -28.78
C SER A 109 8.97 5.79 -28.08
N SER A 110 8.97 4.75 -27.25
CA SER A 110 10.16 4.17 -26.63
C SER A 110 10.72 3.05 -27.50
N PRO A 111 12.05 2.87 -27.52
CA PRO A 111 12.74 1.92 -28.39
C PRO A 111 12.41 0.48 -28.00
N ALA A 112 12.56 -0.43 -28.95
CA ALA A 112 12.26 -1.85 -28.87
C ALA A 112 13.02 -2.58 -27.73
N ALA A 113 12.58 -2.40 -26.50
CA ALA A 113 12.90 -3.26 -25.38
C ALA A 113 12.15 -4.58 -25.60
N ARG A 114 12.91 -5.68 -25.62
CA ARG A 114 12.41 -7.05 -25.73
C ARG A 114 11.23 -7.24 -24.79
N VAL A 115 10.04 -7.35 -25.34
CA VAL A 115 8.85 -7.74 -24.59
C VAL A 115 9.04 -9.21 -24.25
N PRO A 116 9.14 -9.61 -22.97
CA PRO A 116 8.85 -10.99 -22.62
C PRO A 116 7.36 -11.22 -22.90
N THR A 117 7.03 -11.65 -24.12
CA THR A 117 5.64 -11.96 -24.58
C THR A 117 5.07 -13.21 -23.89
N ALA A 118 5.81 -13.82 -22.95
CA ALA A 118 5.26 -14.85 -22.09
C ALA A 118 4.53 -14.16 -20.93
N LEU A 119 3.20 -14.14 -20.99
CA LEU A 119 2.39 -13.84 -19.81
C LEU A 119 2.90 -14.70 -18.65
N PRO A 120 3.14 -14.11 -17.46
CA PRO A 120 3.59 -14.88 -16.31
C PRO A 120 2.56 -16.00 -16.07
N GLY A 121 3.03 -17.24 -16.16
CA GLY A 121 2.19 -18.41 -15.95
C GLY A 121 1.59 -18.41 -14.54
N PRO A 122 0.52 -19.18 -14.28
CA PRO A 122 -0.10 -19.27 -12.94
C PRO A 122 0.91 -19.67 -11.84
N GLU A 123 1.94 -20.44 -12.21
CA GLU A 123 3.06 -20.83 -11.35
C GLU A 123 3.84 -19.63 -10.81
N PHE A 124 3.91 -18.53 -11.56
CA PHE A 124 4.62 -17.31 -11.18
C PHE A 124 4.02 -16.66 -9.93
N PHE A 125 2.70 -16.82 -9.73
CA PHE A 125 2.00 -16.27 -8.57
C PHE A 125 2.14 -17.13 -7.31
N SER A 126 2.60 -18.38 -7.46
CA SER A 126 2.76 -19.35 -6.38
C SER A 126 4.21 -19.51 -5.93
N ALA A 127 5.17 -18.98 -6.70
CA ALA A 127 6.56 -18.91 -6.29
C ALA A 127 6.66 -18.17 -4.94
N GLY A 128 7.23 -18.83 -3.94
CA GLY A 128 7.44 -18.25 -2.61
C GLY A 128 8.15 -16.90 -2.70
N MET A 129 7.84 -16.00 -1.77
CA MET A 129 8.46 -14.66 -1.73
C MET A 129 9.97 -14.79 -1.80
N PRO A 130 10.67 -14.04 -2.67
CA PRO A 130 12.12 -14.07 -2.73
C PRO A 130 12.65 -13.67 -1.35
N GLN A 131 13.30 -14.61 -0.66
CA GLN A 131 13.99 -14.35 0.59
C GLN A 131 15.33 -13.68 0.27
N ARG A 132 15.28 -12.44 -0.23
CA ARG A 132 16.48 -11.59 -0.27
C ARG A 132 16.72 -11.04 1.12
N ASP A 133 17.99 -11.05 1.53
CA ASP A 133 18.47 -10.59 2.83
C ASP A 133 18.45 -9.06 2.97
N THR A 134 18.14 -8.33 1.89
CA THR A 134 18.05 -6.87 1.89
C THR A 134 16.80 -6.42 2.65
N SER A 135 16.97 -5.99 3.89
CA SER A 135 15.88 -5.46 4.73
C SER A 135 15.57 -3.99 4.44
N THR A 136 16.48 -3.27 3.79
CA THR A 136 16.38 -1.83 3.53
C THR A 136 17.05 -1.48 2.20
N TRP A 137 16.50 -0.51 1.47
CA TRP A 137 17.13 0.04 0.27
C TRP A 137 17.47 1.52 0.48
N ASP A 138 18.62 1.94 -0.03
CA ASP A 138 19.00 3.35 -0.01
C ASP A 138 18.34 4.13 -1.15
N GLU A 139 18.18 3.50 -2.31
CA GLU A 139 17.57 4.06 -3.51
C GLU A 139 16.65 3.04 -4.22
N PRO A 140 15.64 3.49 -5.00
CA PRO A 140 14.75 2.60 -5.75
C PRO A 140 15.42 2.07 -7.03
N ASP A 141 16.36 1.15 -6.84
CA ASP A 141 17.15 0.51 -7.90
C ASP A 141 16.39 -0.62 -8.64
N ALA A 142 17.12 -1.35 -9.49
CA ALA A 142 16.56 -2.51 -10.21
C ALA A 142 16.12 -3.63 -9.25
N ASP A 143 16.87 -3.87 -8.18
CA ASP A 143 16.56 -4.89 -7.18
C ASP A 143 15.28 -4.56 -6.40
N PHE A 144 15.07 -3.28 -6.09
CA PHE A 144 13.81 -2.78 -5.54
C PHE A 144 12.65 -3.05 -6.50
N GLY A 145 12.85 -2.81 -7.81
CA GLY A 145 11.85 -3.10 -8.84
C GLY A 145 11.46 -4.58 -8.90
N GLU A 146 12.45 -5.48 -8.90
CA GLU A 146 12.22 -6.93 -8.86
C GLU A 146 11.49 -7.36 -7.58
N TYR A 147 11.87 -6.80 -6.43
CA TYR A 147 11.20 -7.04 -5.16
C TYR A 147 9.73 -6.63 -5.21
N VAL A 148 9.43 -5.39 -5.62
CA VAL A 148 8.05 -4.88 -5.74
C VAL A 148 7.23 -5.77 -6.67
N SER A 149 7.77 -6.13 -7.84
CA SER A 149 7.11 -7.02 -8.80
C SER A 149 6.76 -8.37 -8.19
N GLY A 150 7.69 -8.98 -7.43
CA GLY A 150 7.48 -10.25 -6.75
C GLY A 150 6.42 -10.17 -5.64
N VAL A 151 6.44 -9.10 -4.84
CA VAL A 151 5.42 -8.87 -3.80
C VAL A 151 4.03 -8.68 -4.42
N VAL A 152 3.92 -7.85 -5.47
CA VAL A 152 2.65 -7.61 -6.17
C VAL A 152 2.11 -8.92 -6.76
N ALA A 153 2.95 -9.71 -7.42
CA ALA A 153 2.56 -11.02 -7.94
C ALA A 153 2.05 -11.94 -6.82
N CYS A 154 2.83 -12.14 -5.75
CA CYS A 154 2.42 -12.98 -4.62
C CYS A 154 1.08 -12.53 -4.02
N ARG A 155 0.83 -11.21 -3.92
CA ARG A 155 -0.46 -10.69 -3.43
C ARG A 155 -1.60 -10.94 -4.41
N LEU A 156 -1.40 -10.74 -5.71
CA LEU A 156 -2.42 -11.00 -6.73
C LEU A 156 -2.78 -12.49 -6.84
N GLY A 157 -1.82 -13.39 -6.62
CA GLY A 157 -2.04 -14.83 -6.60
C GLY A 157 -3.18 -15.27 -5.69
N LYS A 158 -3.36 -14.61 -4.54
CA LYS A 158 -4.47 -14.89 -3.61
C LYS A 158 -5.85 -14.65 -4.21
N TYR A 159 -5.96 -13.67 -5.10
CA TYR A 159 -7.23 -13.30 -5.74
C TYR A 159 -7.50 -14.10 -7.01
N LEU A 160 -6.52 -14.88 -7.50
CA LEU A 160 -6.71 -15.81 -8.61
C LEU A 160 -7.31 -17.15 -8.15
N GLN A 161 -7.31 -17.43 -6.84
CA GLN A 161 -7.80 -18.69 -6.29
C GLN A 161 -9.30 -18.91 -6.59
N PRO A 162 -9.69 -20.14 -6.97
CA PRO A 162 -11.10 -20.48 -7.11
C PRO A 162 -11.78 -20.39 -5.74
N GLY A 163 -12.88 -19.63 -5.65
CA GLY A 163 -13.62 -19.41 -4.40
C GLY A 163 -13.26 -18.13 -3.63
N HIS A 164 -12.31 -17.33 -4.09
CA HIS A 164 -12.06 -16.02 -3.50
C HIS A 164 -13.26 -15.06 -3.79
N PRO A 165 -13.78 -14.30 -2.80
CA PRO A 165 -14.95 -13.43 -3.00
C PRO A 165 -14.71 -12.34 -4.05
N ASN A 166 -13.48 -11.82 -4.09
CA ASN A 166 -13.04 -10.83 -5.08
C ASN A 166 -12.14 -11.50 -6.13
N ARG A 167 -12.64 -12.55 -6.80
CA ARG A 167 -11.85 -13.30 -7.78
C ARG A 167 -11.50 -12.41 -8.98
N LEU A 168 -10.23 -12.41 -9.37
CA LEU A 168 -9.76 -11.75 -10.58
C LEU A 168 -9.65 -12.73 -11.75
N SER A 169 -9.84 -12.24 -12.97
CA SER A 169 -9.43 -12.98 -14.18
C SER A 169 -7.91 -12.85 -14.37
N LEU A 170 -7.29 -13.85 -15.02
CA LEU A 170 -5.85 -13.86 -15.29
C LEU A 170 -5.41 -12.60 -16.06
N GLN A 171 -6.20 -12.18 -17.05
CA GLN A 171 -5.91 -10.99 -17.85
C GLN A 171 -6.02 -9.69 -17.02
N ALA A 172 -7.01 -9.59 -16.12
CA ALA A 172 -7.14 -8.45 -15.23
C ALA A 172 -5.98 -8.40 -14.21
N ALA A 173 -5.57 -9.55 -13.69
CA ALA A 173 -4.43 -9.65 -12.78
C ALA A 173 -3.12 -9.26 -13.45
N ALA A 174 -2.86 -9.68 -14.69
CA ALA A 174 -1.66 -9.27 -15.44
C ALA A 174 -1.62 -7.75 -15.65
N LYS A 175 -2.73 -7.14 -16.11
CA LYS A 175 -2.82 -5.68 -16.28
C LYS A 175 -2.64 -4.93 -14.95
N LEU A 176 -3.18 -5.47 -13.85
CA LEU A 176 -3.00 -4.90 -12.52
C LEU A 176 -1.55 -5.04 -12.04
N HIS A 177 -0.90 -6.16 -12.32
CA HIS A 177 0.48 -6.41 -11.92
C HIS A 177 1.42 -5.35 -12.50
N ASP A 178 1.39 -5.14 -13.82
CA ASP A 178 2.21 -4.14 -14.49
C ASP A 178 1.93 -2.74 -13.92
N LYS A 179 0.65 -2.37 -13.86
CA LYS A 179 0.20 -1.06 -13.37
C LYS A 179 0.62 -0.78 -11.94
N LEU A 180 0.43 -1.74 -11.03
CA LEU A 180 0.74 -1.56 -9.62
C LEU A 180 2.25 -1.49 -9.40
N THR A 181 3.03 -2.29 -10.13
CA THR A 181 4.49 -2.27 -10.06
C THR A 181 5.04 -0.90 -10.50
N ASP A 182 4.60 -0.40 -11.65
CA ASP A 182 4.98 0.93 -12.15
C ASP A 182 4.59 2.05 -11.19
N GLN A 183 3.38 2.00 -10.64
CA GLN A 183 2.89 3.03 -9.73
C GLN A 183 3.63 3.05 -8.39
N VAL A 184 3.95 1.88 -7.83
CA VAL A 184 4.72 1.79 -6.58
C VAL A 184 6.14 2.30 -6.82
N ARG A 185 6.78 1.89 -7.92
CA ARG A 185 8.12 2.35 -8.29
C ARG A 185 8.17 3.85 -8.48
N LYS A 186 7.31 4.41 -9.34
CA LYS A 186 7.26 5.85 -9.61
C LYS A 186 7.05 6.67 -8.33
N LYS A 187 6.17 6.21 -7.43
CA LYS A 187 5.92 6.92 -6.17
C LYS A 187 7.10 6.87 -5.22
N GLU A 188 7.82 5.76 -5.17
CA GLU A 188 9.02 5.67 -4.33
C GLU A 188 10.18 6.47 -4.93
N GLU A 189 10.32 6.52 -6.26
CA GLU A 189 11.24 7.43 -6.97
C GLU A 189 10.93 8.91 -6.65
N GLU A 190 9.67 9.31 -6.71
CA GLU A 190 9.24 10.67 -6.34
C GLU A 190 9.53 10.97 -4.85
N ALA A 191 9.18 10.03 -3.96
CA ALA A 191 9.43 10.19 -2.53
C ALA A 191 10.93 10.16 -2.18
N TYR A 192 11.75 9.48 -2.97
CA TYR A 192 13.20 9.48 -2.84
C TYR A 192 13.79 10.82 -3.32
N ALA A 193 13.35 11.33 -4.46
CA ALA A 193 13.75 12.66 -4.94
C ALA A 193 13.41 13.77 -3.93
N GLU A 194 12.24 13.71 -3.29
CA GLU A 194 11.85 14.65 -2.24
C GLU A 194 12.75 14.54 -0.99
N ARG A 195 13.14 13.32 -0.60
CA ARG A 195 14.10 13.11 0.51
C ARG A 195 15.48 13.68 0.19
N GLN A 196 15.93 13.53 -1.06
CA GLN A 196 17.18 14.10 -1.55
C GLN A 196 17.15 15.63 -1.49
N GLU A 197 16.05 16.25 -1.93
CA GLU A 197 15.86 17.71 -1.87
C GLU A 197 15.83 18.23 -0.42
N THR A 198 15.17 17.50 0.48
CA THR A 198 15.04 17.90 1.90
C THR A 198 16.34 17.61 2.69
N GLY A 199 17.28 16.83 2.15
CA GLY A 199 18.45 16.33 2.87
C GLY A 199 18.09 15.33 3.99
N LEU A 200 16.86 14.82 4.02
CA LEU A 200 16.40 13.88 5.04
C LEU A 200 16.55 12.45 4.53
N PHE A 201 17.78 11.94 4.59
CA PHE A 201 18.07 10.58 4.15
C PHE A 201 17.39 9.56 5.08
N LYS A 202 16.37 8.88 4.54
CA LYS A 202 15.67 7.77 5.20
C LYS A 202 15.65 6.60 4.24
N ALA A 203 16.33 5.52 4.63
CA ALA A 203 16.30 4.26 3.91
C ALA A 203 14.87 3.76 3.76
N ILE A 204 14.62 3.14 2.62
CA ILE A 204 13.36 2.52 2.24
C ILE A 204 13.26 1.21 3.02
N ASP A 205 12.37 1.20 4.00
CA ASP A 205 12.11 0.02 4.83
C ASP A 205 11.24 -1.00 4.09
N ARG A 206 11.70 -2.25 4.06
CA ARG A 206 11.02 -3.36 3.41
C ARG A 206 9.63 -3.66 3.96
N GLU A 207 9.48 -3.70 5.28
CA GLU A 207 8.21 -4.02 5.93
C GLU A 207 7.18 -2.93 5.62
N LYS A 208 7.64 -1.67 5.60
CA LYS A 208 6.80 -0.53 5.26
C LYS A 208 6.32 -0.59 3.81
N ILE A 209 7.18 -0.98 2.88
CA ILE A 209 6.82 -1.15 1.47
C ILE A 209 5.86 -2.33 1.28
N ASP A 210 6.08 -3.49 1.91
CA ASP A 210 5.15 -4.62 1.82
C ASP A 210 3.76 -4.26 2.38
N ALA A 211 3.71 -3.58 3.53
CA ALA A 211 2.44 -3.11 4.09
C ALA A 211 1.71 -2.17 3.12
N ARG A 212 2.43 -1.22 2.49
CA ARG A 212 1.87 -0.31 1.49
C ARG A 212 1.36 -1.04 0.25
N ILE A 213 2.16 -1.95 -0.32
CA ILE A 213 1.78 -2.75 -1.50
C ILE A 213 0.53 -3.57 -1.19
N LYS A 214 0.47 -4.22 -0.03
CA LYS A 214 -0.68 -5.04 0.39
C LYS A 214 -1.98 -4.25 0.45
N GLU A 215 -1.97 -3.06 1.05
CA GLU A 215 -3.15 -2.18 1.08
C GLU A 215 -3.49 -1.69 -0.33
N PHE A 216 -2.47 -1.31 -1.13
CA PHE A 216 -2.66 -0.77 -2.46
C PHE A 216 -3.25 -1.77 -3.45
N VAL A 217 -2.82 -3.03 -3.40
CA VAL A 217 -3.41 -4.15 -4.17
C VAL A 217 -4.87 -4.33 -3.76
N ARG A 218 -5.16 -4.40 -2.44
CA ARG A 218 -6.52 -4.61 -1.93
C ARG A 218 -7.47 -3.51 -2.38
N ASP A 219 -7.08 -2.25 -2.21
CA ASP A 219 -7.87 -1.08 -2.62
C ASP A 219 -8.14 -1.09 -4.13
N SER A 220 -7.13 -1.44 -4.94
CA SER A 220 -7.26 -1.48 -6.40
C SER A 220 -8.22 -2.56 -6.88
N ILE A 221 -8.20 -3.73 -6.24
CA ILE A 221 -9.14 -4.82 -6.54
C ILE A 221 -10.55 -4.44 -6.10
N HIS A 222 -10.71 -3.86 -4.91
CA HIS A 222 -12.02 -3.40 -4.43
C HIS A 222 -12.61 -2.35 -5.38
N ARG A 223 -11.81 -1.40 -5.85
CA ARG A 223 -12.25 -0.42 -6.86
C ARG A 223 -12.69 -1.08 -8.16
N MET A 224 -11.95 -2.08 -8.64
CA MET A 224 -12.31 -2.79 -9.87
C MET A 224 -13.59 -3.62 -9.73
N VAL A 225 -13.75 -4.35 -8.63
CA VAL A 225 -14.96 -5.14 -8.36
C VAL A 225 -16.16 -4.21 -8.21
N LEU A 226 -16.02 -3.10 -7.50
CA LEU A 226 -17.08 -2.11 -7.33
C LEU A 226 -17.46 -1.44 -8.65
N ALA A 227 -16.47 -1.08 -9.48
CA ALA A 227 -16.71 -0.49 -10.81
C ALA A 227 -17.36 -1.50 -11.79
N GLY A 228 -17.01 -2.79 -11.68
CA GLY A 228 -17.64 -3.84 -12.48
C GLY A 228 -19.09 -4.12 -12.08
N ALA A 229 -19.40 -4.05 -10.79
CA ALA A 229 -20.77 -4.25 -10.27
C ALA A 229 -21.76 -3.16 -10.68
N THR A 230 -21.27 -1.96 -11.04
CA THR A 230 -22.11 -0.84 -11.48
C THR A 230 -22.42 -0.84 -12.99
N ALA A 231 -21.78 -1.72 -13.77
CA ALA A 231 -21.83 -1.70 -15.24
C ALA A 231 -22.73 -2.79 -15.87
N GLY A 232 -23.45 -3.57 -15.06
CA GLY A 232 -24.39 -4.61 -15.52
C GLY A 232 -25.75 -4.45 -14.87
#